data_AF-A0A535DFI2-F1
#
_entry.id   AF-A0A535DFI2-F1
#
_cell.length_a   1.000
_cell.length_b   1.000
_cell.length_c   1.000
_cell.angle_alpha   90.00
_cell.angle_beta   90.00
_cell.angle_gamma   90.00
#
_symmetry.space_group_name_H-M   'P 1'
#
loop_
_entity.id
_entity.type
_entity.pdbx_description
1 polymer ?
#
loop_
_entity_poly.entity_id
_entity_poly.type
_entity_poly.pdbx_seq_one_letter_code
_entity_poly.pdbx_strand_id
1 'polypeptide(L)'
;MLTTAVTLAAPILVIAIVVVLYQEAAPAVTRFGANFIVGTSWNPVTLDFGALPFIYGTIATSALALAIALPVGIAVAVVLAEPGARRVRGAVGTGIELLAAIPSVVFGIWALYVLAPFVYAHVEVPVAQR
;
A
#
# COMPACT_ATOMS: atom_id res chain seq x y z
N MET A 1 33.47 0.88 11.65
CA MET A 1 32.74 1.83 12.52
C MET A 1 31.70 2.64 11.73
N LEU A 2 32.04 3.24 10.57
CA LEU A 2 31.07 3.94 9.72
C LEU A 2 30.03 3.00 9.06
N THR A 3 30.46 1.87 8.50
CA THR A 3 29.56 0.88 7.85
C THR A 3 28.56 0.29 8.83
N THR A 4 28.99 -0.07 10.04
CA THR A 4 28.13 -0.57 11.12
C THR A 4 27.11 0.48 11.58
N ALA A 5 27.50 1.76 11.64
CA ALA A 5 26.58 2.84 11.97
C ALA A 5 25.50 3.04 10.88
N VAL A 6 25.89 3.00 9.61
CA VAL A 6 24.95 3.12 8.47
C VAL A 6 23.98 1.94 8.42
N THR A 7 24.46 0.71 8.65
CA THR A 7 23.58 -0.48 8.67
C THR A 7 22.57 -0.44 9.80
N LEU A 8 22.93 0.10 10.98
CA LEU A 8 22.01 0.22 12.11
C LEU A 8 21.03 1.39 11.98
N ALA A 9 21.36 2.42 11.18
CA ALA A 9 20.51 3.59 11.01
C ALA A 9 19.13 3.22 10.43
N ALA A 10 19.09 2.36 9.41
CA ALA A 10 17.82 1.94 8.79
C ALA A 10 16.87 1.22 9.76
N PRO A 11 17.25 0.14 10.46
CA PRO A 11 16.35 -0.53 11.40
C PRO A 11 15.99 0.37 12.59
N ILE A 12 16.91 1.21 13.08
CA ILE A 12 16.60 2.18 14.15
C ILE A 12 15.52 3.17 13.67
N LEU A 13 15.64 3.68 12.45
CA LEU A 13 14.66 4.58 11.88
C LEU A 13 13.29 3.90 11.71
N VAL A 14 13.25 2.65 11.27
CA VAL A 14 12.01 1.87 11.18
C VAL A 14 11.37 1.71 12.56
N ILE A 15 12.15 1.36 13.59
CA ILE A 15 11.65 1.25 14.97
C ILE A 15 11.12 2.60 15.45
N ALA A 16 11.83 3.70 15.17
CA ALA A 16 11.40 5.05 15.54
C ALA A 16 10.06 5.41 14.87
N ILE A 17 9.89 5.10 13.59
CA ILE A 17 8.61 5.30 12.87
C ILE A 17 7.49 4.50 13.54
N VAL A 18 7.71 3.22 13.86
CA VAL A 18 6.71 2.39 14.53
C VAL A 18 6.32 2.96 15.89
N VAL A 19 7.29 3.43 16.68
CA VAL A 19 7.06 4.06 17.98
C VAL A 19 6.23 5.33 17.84
N VAL A 20 6.55 6.21 16.89
CA VAL A 20 5.79 7.44 16.64
C VAL A 20 4.36 7.12 16.21
N LEU A 21 4.18 6.20 15.26
CA LEU A 21 2.84 5.79 14.81
C LEU A 21 2.00 5.21 15.96
N TYR A 22 2.61 4.43 16.85
CA TYR A 22 1.90 3.89 18.01
C TYR A 22 1.48 5.00 18.98
N GLN A 23 2.36 5.97 19.26
CA GLN A 23 2.05 7.09 20.15
C GLN A 23 0.91 7.95 19.60
N GLU A 24 0.91 8.23 18.30
CA GLU A 24 -0.14 9.02 17.64
C GLU A 24 -1.47 8.24 17.53
N ALA A 25 -1.43 6.91 17.40
CA ALA A 25 -2.63 6.07 17.33
C ALA A 25 -3.23 5.74 18.71
N ALA A 26 -2.44 5.74 19.78
CA ALA A 26 -2.88 5.33 21.12
C ALA A 26 -4.11 6.11 21.66
N PRO A 27 -4.22 7.44 21.49
CA PRO A 27 -5.40 8.21 21.92
C PRO A 27 -6.72 7.74 21.30
N ALA A 28 -6.69 7.17 20.09
CA ALA A 28 -7.90 6.64 19.46
C ALA A 28 -8.43 5.41 20.23
N VAL A 29 -7.54 4.49 20.59
CA VAL A 29 -7.90 3.27 21.34
C VAL A 29 -8.36 3.62 22.76
N THR A 30 -7.73 4.60 23.41
CA THR A 30 -8.16 5.02 24.76
C THR A 30 -9.51 5.74 24.75
N ARG A 31 -9.83 6.48 23.67
CA ARG A 31 -11.11 7.20 23.52
C ARG A 31 -12.29 6.27 23.20
N PHE A 32 -12.08 5.29 22.32
CA PHE A 32 -13.14 4.41 21.81
C PHE A 32 -13.14 3.01 22.47
N GLY A 33 -12.16 2.73 23.33
CA GLY A 33 -12.00 1.45 24.02
C GLY A 33 -11.55 0.32 23.09
N ALA A 34 -11.43 -0.89 23.64
CA ALA A 34 -11.02 -2.08 22.89
C ALA A 34 -11.98 -2.42 21.71
N ASN A 35 -13.25 -2.01 21.83
CA ASN A 35 -14.24 -2.21 20.78
C ASN A 35 -13.92 -1.44 19.49
N PHE A 36 -13.08 -0.39 19.56
CA PHE A 36 -12.57 0.33 18.40
C PHE A 36 -11.96 -0.60 17.34
N ILE A 37 -11.21 -1.62 17.77
CA ILE A 37 -10.45 -2.49 16.87
C ILE A 37 -11.38 -3.37 16.03
N VAL A 38 -12.47 -3.84 16.63
CA VAL A 38 -13.46 -4.73 16.00
C VAL A 38 -14.70 -3.99 15.50
N GLY A 39 -14.84 -2.71 15.83
CA GLY A 39 -15.94 -1.86 15.40
C GLY A 39 -15.91 -1.63 13.90
N THR A 40 -17.09 -1.60 13.29
CA THR A 40 -17.29 -1.40 11.85
C THR A 40 -17.92 -0.07 11.49
N SER A 41 -18.35 0.72 12.48
CA SER A 41 -18.99 2.00 12.28
C SER A 41 -18.00 3.08 11.87
N TRP A 42 -18.42 3.97 10.97
CA TRP A 42 -17.72 5.19 10.64
C TRP A 42 -18.74 6.32 10.53
N ASN A 43 -19.02 6.96 11.67
CA ASN A 43 -19.98 8.04 11.77
C ASN A 43 -19.33 9.30 12.37
N PRO A 44 -18.91 10.25 11.52
CA PRO A 44 -18.29 11.49 11.98
C PRO A 44 -19.28 12.45 12.67
N VAL A 45 -20.59 12.26 12.49
CA VAL A 45 -21.63 13.11 13.14
C VAL A 45 -21.78 12.73 14.60
N THR A 46 -21.80 11.43 14.92
CA THR A 46 -21.94 10.93 16.29
C THR A 46 -20.60 10.65 16.97
N LEU A 47 -19.48 10.92 16.28
CA LEU A 47 -18.13 10.57 16.72
C LEU A 47 -17.98 9.08 17.06
N ASP A 48 -18.59 8.21 16.26
CA ASP A 48 -18.50 6.76 16.41
C ASP A 48 -17.60 6.19 15.32
N PHE A 49 -16.46 5.61 15.73
CA PHE A 49 -15.43 5.16 14.81
C PHE A 49 -14.94 3.76 15.17
N GLY A 50 -14.79 2.94 14.15
CA GLY A 50 -14.23 1.60 14.21
C GLY A 50 -13.10 1.43 13.20
N ALA A 51 -12.05 0.72 13.61
CA ALA A 51 -10.86 0.48 12.80
C ALA A 51 -10.97 -0.75 11.90
N LEU A 52 -11.92 -1.66 12.16
CA LEU A 52 -11.97 -2.95 11.47
C LEU A 52 -12.06 -2.82 9.94
N PRO A 53 -12.88 -1.92 9.36
CA PRO A 53 -12.95 -1.76 7.91
C PRO A 53 -11.61 -1.31 7.29
N PHE A 54 -10.84 -0.47 8.00
CA PHE A 54 -9.53 0.00 7.53
C PHE A 54 -8.47 -1.10 7.64
N ILE A 55 -8.48 -1.86 8.74
CA ILE A 55 -7.57 -3.00 8.94
C ILE A 55 -7.85 -4.05 7.88
N TYR A 56 -9.12 -4.46 7.75
CA TYR A 56 -9.54 -5.45 6.77
C TYR A 56 -9.26 -4.98 5.34
N GLY A 57 -9.63 -3.74 5.01
CA GLY A 57 -9.37 -3.14 3.72
C GLY A 57 -7.89 -3.19 3.36
N THR A 58 -7.02 -2.73 4.27
CA THR A 58 -5.56 -2.76 4.06
C THR A 58 -5.03 -4.17 3.83
N ILE A 59 -5.45 -5.14 4.64
CA ILE A 59 -5.00 -6.53 4.51
C ILE A 59 -5.50 -7.14 3.21
N ALA A 60 -6.79 -6.99 2.91
CA ALA A 60 -7.42 -7.56 1.72
C ALA A 60 -6.82 -6.97 0.43
N THR A 61 -6.67 -5.65 0.36
CA THR A 61 -6.09 -4.99 -0.83
C THR A 61 -4.61 -5.33 -0.98
N SER A 62 -3.84 -5.39 0.12
CA SER A 62 -2.42 -5.76 0.07
C SER A 62 -2.24 -7.22 -0.35
N ALA A 63 -3.07 -8.13 0.17
CA ALA A 63 -3.03 -9.53 -0.23
C ALA A 63 -3.36 -9.70 -1.71
N LEU A 64 -4.39 -9.02 -2.22
CA LEU A 64 -4.74 -9.04 -3.64
C LEU A 64 -3.62 -8.45 -4.51
N ALA A 65 -3.04 -7.32 -4.09
CA ALA A 65 -1.93 -6.70 -4.80
C ALA A 65 -0.72 -7.63 -4.86
N LEU A 66 -0.36 -8.29 -3.76
CA LEU A 66 0.72 -9.28 -3.72
C LEU A 66 0.41 -10.50 -4.58
N ALA A 67 -0.82 -11.03 -4.52
CA ALA A 67 -1.23 -12.18 -5.32
C ALA A 67 -1.07 -11.94 -6.82
N ILE A 68 -1.25 -10.70 -7.28
CA ILE A 68 -1.08 -10.31 -8.69
C ILE A 68 0.38 -9.93 -8.99
N ALA A 69 0.98 -9.07 -8.18
CA ALA A 69 2.30 -8.50 -8.45
C ALA A 69 3.43 -9.53 -8.28
N LEU A 70 3.32 -10.45 -7.33
CA LEU A 70 4.36 -11.43 -7.03
C LEU A 70 4.63 -12.39 -8.20
N PRO A 71 3.64 -13.09 -8.78
CA PRO A 71 3.91 -13.99 -9.91
C PRO A 71 4.47 -13.24 -11.13
N VAL A 72 3.95 -12.05 -11.43
CA VAL A 72 4.45 -11.21 -12.54
C VAL A 72 5.88 -10.77 -12.27
N GLY A 73 6.18 -10.30 -11.06
CA GLY A 73 7.52 -9.86 -10.67
C GLY A 73 8.55 -10.98 -10.74
N ILE A 74 8.19 -12.18 -10.28
CA ILE A 74 9.06 -13.36 -10.38
C ILE A 74 9.27 -13.75 -11.84
N ALA A 75 8.22 -13.78 -12.66
CA ALA A 75 8.34 -14.12 -14.08
C ALA A 75 9.28 -13.15 -14.81
N VAL A 76 9.14 -11.84 -14.56
CA VAL A 76 10.05 -10.83 -15.12
C VAL A 76 11.47 -11.04 -14.60
N ALA A 77 11.66 -11.25 -13.30
CA ALA A 77 12.98 -11.45 -12.71
C ALA A 77 13.72 -12.65 -13.32
N VAL A 78 13.02 -13.76 -13.56
CA VAL A 78 13.59 -14.96 -14.21
C VAL A 78 14.03 -14.65 -15.64
N VAL A 79 13.17 -14.01 -16.45
CA VAL A 79 13.51 -13.64 -17.84
C VAL A 79 14.70 -12.69 -17.89
N LEU A 80 14.80 -11.74 -16.95
CA LEU A 80 15.88 -10.78 -16.89
C LEU A 80 17.22 -11.38 -16.43
N ALA A 81 17.18 -12.44 -15.62
CA ALA A 81 18.35 -13.18 -15.17
C ALA A 81 18.97 -14.04 -16.28
N GLU A 82 18.23 -14.32 -17.36
CA GLU A 82 18.69 -15.20 -18.42
C GLU A 82 19.78 -14.56 -19.29
N PRO A 83 20.94 -15.22 -19.53
CA PRO A 83 22.07 -14.63 -20.24
C PRO A 83 21.75 -14.12 -21.65
N GLY A 84 20.82 -14.79 -22.35
CA GLY A 84 20.40 -14.45 -23.72
C GLY A 84 19.49 -13.23 -23.85
N ALA A 85 18.92 -12.73 -22.75
CA ALA A 85 17.87 -11.71 -22.75
C ALA A 85 18.40 -10.25 -22.82
N ARG A 86 19.61 -10.01 -23.34
CA ARG A 86 20.31 -8.71 -23.24
C ARG A 86 19.49 -7.50 -23.74
N ARG A 87 18.73 -7.65 -24.84
CA ARG A 87 17.86 -6.58 -25.38
C ARG A 87 16.62 -6.34 -24.51
N VAL A 88 15.96 -7.42 -24.07
CA VAL A 88 14.78 -7.36 -23.20
C VAL A 88 15.15 -6.74 -21.86
N ARG A 89 16.30 -7.12 -21.30
CA ARG A 89 16.82 -6.54 -20.05
C ARG A 89 17.06 -5.05 -20.13
N GLY A 90 17.58 -4.55 -21.24
CA GLY A 90 17.72 -3.10 -21.45
C GLY A 90 16.37 -2.40 -21.44
N ALA A 91 15.44 -2.81 -22.31
CA ALA A 91 14.16 -2.13 -22.46
C ALA A 91 13.26 -2.25 -21.21
N VAL A 92 13.08 -3.47 -20.69
CA VAL A 92 12.23 -3.73 -19.52
C VAL A 92 12.86 -3.18 -18.25
N GLY A 93 14.17 -3.31 -18.08
CA GLY A 93 14.90 -2.75 -16.93
C GLY A 93 14.72 -1.23 -16.85
N THR A 94 14.97 -0.52 -17.96
CA THR A 94 14.71 0.93 -18.03
C THR A 94 13.25 1.27 -17.77
N GLY A 95 12.30 0.50 -18.30
CA GLY A 95 10.87 0.70 -18.02
C GLY A 95 10.54 0.57 -16.52
N ILE A 96 11.08 -0.45 -15.85
CA ILE A 96 10.90 -0.66 -14.41
C ILE A 96 11.51 0.48 -13.61
N GLU A 97 12.72 0.92 -13.96
CA GLU A 97 13.39 2.05 -13.31
C GLU A 97 12.60 3.35 -13.47
N LEU A 98 12.07 3.61 -14.67
CA LEU A 98 11.21 4.77 -14.93
C LEU A 98 9.91 4.70 -14.12
N LEU A 99 9.27 3.53 -14.04
CA LEU A 99 8.08 3.33 -13.21
C LEU A 99 8.38 3.52 -11.72
N ALA A 100 9.53 3.03 -11.24
CA ALA A 100 9.96 3.17 -9.85
C ALA A 100 10.33 4.62 -9.49
N ALA A 101 10.72 5.43 -10.48
CA ALA A 101 11.01 6.85 -10.28
C ALA A 101 9.74 7.72 -10.17
N ILE A 102 8.57 7.21 -10.56
CA ILE A 102 7.30 7.95 -10.43
C ILE A 102 6.95 8.08 -8.93
N PRO A 103 6.72 9.30 -8.41
CA PRO A 103 6.30 9.48 -7.02
C PRO A 103 4.97 8.78 -6.73
N SER A 104 4.84 8.18 -5.55
CA SER A 104 3.62 7.49 -5.12
C SER A 104 2.36 8.37 -5.19
N VAL A 105 2.49 9.67 -4.92
CA VAL A 105 1.40 10.66 -5.01
C VAL A 105 0.81 10.73 -6.41
N VAL A 106 1.63 10.58 -7.46
CA VAL A 106 1.17 10.61 -8.85
C VAL A 106 0.27 9.41 -9.14
N PHE A 107 0.66 8.21 -8.68
CA PHE A 107 -0.18 7.02 -8.79
C PHE A 107 -1.49 7.18 -8.01
N GLY A 108 -1.45 7.81 -6.82
CA GLY A 108 -2.65 8.10 -6.04
C GLY A 108 -3.63 9.03 -6.76
N ILE A 109 -3.13 10.13 -7.32
CA ILE A 109 -3.94 11.07 -8.10
C ILE A 109 -4.50 10.40 -9.36
N TRP A 110 -3.68 9.63 -10.09
CA TRP A 110 -4.15 8.87 -11.25
C TRP A 110 -5.25 7.87 -10.86
N ALA A 111 -5.10 7.18 -9.73
CA ALA A 111 -6.13 6.27 -9.25
C ALA A 111 -7.46 6.99 -8.95
N LEU A 112 -7.40 8.19 -8.37
CA LEU A 112 -8.61 8.99 -8.10
C LEU A 112 -9.29 9.54 -9.35
N TYR A 113 -8.52 10.02 -10.34
CA TYR A 113 -9.09 10.69 -11.51
C TYR A 113 -9.34 9.76 -12.71
N VAL A 114 -8.68 8.61 -12.78
CA VAL A 114 -8.78 7.68 -13.91
C VAL A 114 -9.35 6.34 -13.47
N LEU A 115 -8.73 5.69 -12.48
CA LEU A 115 -9.14 4.35 -12.08
C LEU A 115 -10.49 4.33 -11.37
N ALA A 116 -10.74 5.23 -10.41
CA ALA A 116 -11.99 5.27 -9.66
C ALA A 116 -13.21 5.53 -10.56
N PRO A 117 -13.21 6.52 -11.48
CA PRO A 117 -14.32 6.69 -12.44
C PRO A 117 -14.49 5.49 -13.37
N PHE A 118 -13.38 4.85 -13.78
CA PHE A 118 -13.45 3.65 -14.62
C PHE A 118 -14.13 2.49 -13.89
N VAL A 119 -13.75 2.24 -12.63
CA VAL A 119 -14.37 1.22 -11.77
C VAL A 119 -15.84 1.55 -11.54
N TYR A 120 -16.18 2.80 -11.23
CA TYR A 120 -17.56 3.27 -11.05
C TYR A 120 -18.44 3.01 -12.28
N ALA A 121 -17.90 3.21 -13.47
CA ALA A 121 -18.66 3.06 -14.70
C ALA A 121 -18.79 1.60 -15.19
N HIS A 122 -17.86 0.71 -14.85
CA HIS A 122 -17.77 -0.62 -15.48
C HIS A 122 -17.77 -1.82 -14.52
N VAL A 123 -17.48 -1.61 -13.24
CA VAL A 123 -17.22 -2.71 -12.29
C VAL A 123 -18.21 -2.69 -11.13
N GLU A 124 -18.43 -1.52 -10.51
CA GLU A 124 -19.37 -1.40 -9.39
C GLU A 124 -20.76 -0.98 -9.87
N VAL A 125 -21.79 -1.49 -9.21
CA VAL A 125 -23.16 -1.03 -9.41
C VAL A 125 -23.34 0.24 -8.58
N PRO A 126 -23.78 1.37 -9.18
CA PRO A 126 -23.97 2.62 -8.46
C PRO A 126 -24.81 2.39 -7.20
N VAL A 127 -24.32 2.87 -6.05
CA VAL A 127 -25.05 2.76 -4.77
C VAL A 127 -26.41 3.47 -4.85
N ALA A 128 -26.57 4.46 -5.73
CA ALA A 128 -27.87 5.08 -6.01
C ALA A 128 -28.91 4.14 -6.65
N GLN A 129 -28.49 2.97 -7.15
CA GLN A 129 -29.34 1.91 -7.69
C GLN A 129 -29.50 0.71 -6.73
N ARG A 130 -28.95 0.80 -5.50
CA ARG A 130 -29.19 -0.15 -4.40
C ARG A 130 -30.18 0.43 -3.40
#